data_AF-A8UXB3-F1
#
_entry.id   AF-A8UXB3-F1
#
_cell.length_a   1.000
_cell.length_b   1.000
_cell.length_c   1.000
_cell.angle_alpha   90.00
_cell.angle_beta   90.00
_cell.angle_gamma   90.00
#
_symmetry.space_group_name_H-M   'P 1'
#
loop_
_entity.id
_entity.type
_entity.pdbx_description
1 polymer ?
#
loop_
_entity_poly.entity_id
_entity_poly.type
_entity_poly.pdbx_seq_one_letter_code
_entity_poly.pdbx_strand_id
1 'polypeptide(L)' 'AVKKLSVFVSLSPDLPSFAIGDEKRLIQTMLNVVGNAVKFTKEGSISITATIAKSDSLRDSRDPEFYPIPN' A
#
# COMPACT_ATOMS: atom_id res chain seq x y z
N ALA A 1 0.34 -1.33 -24.37
CA ALA A 1 -0.08 0.08 -24.49
C ALA A 1 -0.07 0.70 -23.10
N VAL A 2 0.40 1.95 -22.97
CA VAL A 2 0.40 2.67 -21.68
C VAL A 2 -1.05 3.07 -21.35
N LYS A 3 -1.53 2.78 -20.13
CA LYS A 3 -2.86 3.18 -19.69
C LYS A 3 -2.88 4.67 -19.36
N LYS A 4 -3.96 5.37 -19.73
CA LYS A 4 -4.19 6.78 -19.38
C LYS A 4 -4.85 6.88 -18.00
N LEU A 5 -4.09 6.54 -16.96
CA LEU A 5 -4.52 6.67 -15.56
C LEU A 5 -3.82 7.87 -14.91
N SER A 6 -4.55 8.67 -14.15
CA SER A 6 -3.96 9.67 -13.28
C SER A 6 -3.45 9.00 -12.01
N VAL A 7 -2.22 9.32 -11.59
CA VAL A 7 -1.64 8.78 -10.36
C VAL A 7 -1.32 9.92 -9.42
N PHE A 8 -1.84 9.83 -8.19
CA PHE A 8 -1.62 10.80 -7.14
C PHE A 8 -0.87 10.13 -5.98
N VAL A 9 0.08 10.87 -5.41
CA VAL A 9 0.82 10.44 -4.23
C VAL A 9 0.66 11.53 -3.17
N SER A 10 0.23 11.15 -1.99
CA SER A 10 0.07 12.04 -0.84
C SER A 10 0.87 11.50 0.33
N LEU A 11 1.80 12.30 0.83
CA LEU A 11 2.58 11.98 2.02
C LEU A 11 2.13 12.90 3.14
N SER A 12 1.82 12.31 4.30
CA SER A 12 1.41 13.09 5.46
C SER A 12 2.55 14.00 5.94
N PRO A 13 2.26 15.23 6.41
CA PRO A 13 3.29 16.14 6.92
C PRO A 13 4.06 15.60 8.12
N ASP A 14 3.48 14.66 8.88
CA ASP A 14 4.10 13.99 10.03
C ASP A 14 4.89 12.72 9.65
N LEU A 15 4.97 12.38 8.36
CA LEU A 15 5.70 11.21 7.90
C LEU A 15 7.22 11.43 8.04
N PRO A 16 7.96 10.56 8.76
CA PRO A 16 9.40 10.69 8.91
C PRO A 16 10.13 10.58 7.57
N SER A 17 11.16 11.41 7.38
CA SER A 17 12.02 11.33 6.18
C SER A 17 12.91 10.09 6.16
N PHE A 18 13.14 9.47 7.32
CA PHE A 18 13.97 8.29 7.48
C PHE A 18 13.28 7.27 8.39
N ALA A 19 13.41 6.00 8.04
CA ALA A 19 12.96 4.87 8.83
C ALA A 19 14.00 3.75 8.74
N ILE A 20 14.03 2.88 9.76
CA ILE A 20 14.88 1.69 9.78
C ILE A 20 13.99 0.48 9.50
N GLY A 21 14.37 -0.34 8.51
CA GLY A 21 13.62 -1.52 8.10
C GLY A 21 14.23 -2.19 6.87
N ASP A 22 13.47 -3.12 6.25
CA ASP A 22 13.87 -3.80 5.02
C ASP A 22 13.34 -3.05 3.80
N GLU A 23 14.20 -2.20 3.23
CA GLU A 23 13.91 -1.38 2.05
C GLU A 23 13.44 -2.24 0.86
N LYS A 24 14.13 -3.35 0.58
CA LYS A 24 13.84 -4.20 -0.59
C LYS A 24 12.46 -4.83 -0.47
N ARG A 25 12.12 -5.35 0.71
CA ARG A 25 10.78 -5.93 0.95
C ARG A 25 9.67 -4.89 0.91
N LEU A 26 9.93 -3.68 1.40
CA LEU A 26 8.97 -2.57 1.32
C LEU A 26 8.67 -2.20 -0.13
N ILE A 27 9.72 -1.97 -0.93
CA ILE A 27 9.60 -1.63 -2.35
C ILE A 27 8.88 -2.75 -3.10
N GLN A 28 9.25 -4.01 -2.89
CA GLN A 28 8.59 -5.15 -3.56
C GLN A 28 7.09 -5.21 -3.22
N THR A 29 6.74 -5.01 -1.95
CA THR A 29 5.34 -5.00 -1.51
C THR A 29 4.56 -3.87 -2.17
N MET A 30 5.12 -2.65 -2.18
CA MET A 30 4.50 -1.49 -2.83
C MET A 30 4.31 -1.71 -4.33
N LEU A 31 5.34 -2.25 -5.02
CA LEU A 31 5.26 -2.54 -6.45
C LEU A 31 4.18 -3.57 -6.78
N ASN A 32 4.01 -4.60 -5.95
CA ASN A 32 2.96 -5.60 -6.14
C ASN A 32 1.56 -4.97 -6.01
N VAL A 33 1.34 -4.18 -4.96
CA VAL A 33 0.03 -3.55 -4.71
C VAL A 33 -0.29 -2.49 -5.77
N VAL A 34 0.66 -1.59 -6.08
CA VAL A 34 0.47 -0.55 -7.10
C VAL A 34 0.37 -1.16 -8.50
N GLY A 35 1.16 -2.19 -8.79
CA GLY A 35 1.07 -2.94 -10.04
C GLY A 35 -0.31 -3.57 -10.23
N ASN A 36 -0.89 -4.13 -9.17
CA ASN A 36 -2.27 -4.61 -9.17
C ASN A 36 -3.27 -3.47 -9.41
N ALA A 37 -3.13 -2.33 -8.73
CA ALA A 37 -4.00 -1.17 -8.95
C ALA A 37 -3.99 -0.73 -10.42
N VAL A 38 -2.81 -0.63 -11.04
CA VAL A 38 -2.66 -0.30 -12.48
C VAL A 38 -3.27 -1.39 -13.36
N LYS A 39 -3.04 -2.67 -13.06
CA LYS A 39 -3.57 -3.80 -13.83
C LYS A 39 -5.09 -3.79 -13.88
N PHE A 40 -5.73 -3.59 -12.74
CA PHE A 40 -7.18 -3.75 -12.59
C PHE A 40 -7.99 -2.46 -12.78
N THR A 41 -7.36 -1.29 -12.74
CA THR A 41 -8.04 -0.01 -13.06
C THR A 41 -8.08 0.19 -14.57
N LYS A 42 -9.27 0.25 -15.18
CA LYS A 42 -9.43 0.47 -16.62
C LYS A 42 -9.34 1.95 -17.01
N GLU A 43 -9.98 2.81 -16.22
CA GLU A 43 -10.06 4.25 -16.41
C GLU A 43 -10.15 4.97 -15.05
N GLY A 44 -9.89 6.28 -15.03
CA GLY A 44 -9.89 7.08 -13.80
C GLY A 44 -8.49 7.24 -13.19
N SER A 45 -8.40 7.10 -11.86
CA SER A 45 -7.20 7.45 -11.11
C SER A 45 -6.83 6.45 -10.01
N ILE A 46 -5.55 6.43 -9.65
CA ILE A 46 -4.99 5.70 -8.51
C ILE A 46 -4.43 6.73 -7.53
N SER A 47 -4.75 6.61 -6.24
CA SER A 47 -4.19 7.45 -5.17
C SER A 47 -3.42 6.59 -4.18
N ILE A 48 -2.20 7.01 -3.87
CA ILE A 48 -1.31 6.36 -2.89
C ILE A 48 -1.12 7.34 -1.74
N THR A 49 -1.44 6.92 -0.52
CA THR A 49 -1.33 7.77 0.68
C THR A 49 -0.47 7.09 1.74
N ALA A 50 0.48 7.83 2.31
CA ALA A 50 1.32 7.36 3.42
C ALA A 50 1.14 8.26 4.64
N THR A 51 0.83 7.67 5.79
CA THR A 51 0.58 8.36 7.07
C THR A 51 1.20 7.56 8.21
N ILE A 52 1.46 8.21 9.36
CA ILE A 52 1.77 7.50 10.59
C ILE A 52 0.53 6.75 11.07
N ALA A 53 0.64 5.43 11.18
CA ALA A 53 -0.43 4.60 11.74
C ALA A 53 -0.65 4.97 13.21
N LYS A 54 -1.91 5.22 13.59
CA LYS A 54 -2.27 5.39 15.01
C LYS A 54 -2.18 4.04 15.72
N SER A 55 -1.82 4.03 17.01
CA SER A 55 -1.64 2.81 17.79
C SER A 55 -2.90 1.91 17.84
N ASP A 56 -4.09 2.47 17.67
CA ASP A 56 -5.34 1.70 17.64
C ASP A 56 -5.66 1.07 16.27
N SER A 57 -4.99 1.51 15.20
CA SER A 57 -5.14 0.95 13.84
C SER A 57 -4.27 -0.29 13.59
N LEU A 58 -3.29 -0.58 14.46
CA LEU A 58 -2.54 -1.85 14.46
C LEU A 58 -3.23 -2.93 15.30
N ARG A 59 -4.25 -2.56 16.07
CA ARG A 59 -5.15 -3.50 16.74
C ARG A 59 -6.28 -3.82 15.78
N ASP A 60 -6.05 -4.75 14.86
CA ASP A 60 -7.20 -5.54 14.45
C ASP A 60 -7.64 -6.36 15.67
N SER A 61 -8.71 -5.92 16.33
CA SER A 61 -9.34 -6.69 17.40
C SER A 61 -10.07 -7.93 16.87
N ARG A 62 -10.01 -8.24 15.56
CA ARG A 62 -10.87 -9.23 14.89
C ARG A 62 -10.20 -10.08 13.79
N ASP A 63 -8.91 -10.41 13.84
CA ASP A 63 -8.49 -11.58 13.02
C ASP A 63 -7.36 -12.44 13.61
N PRO A 64 -7.70 -13.45 14.43
CA PRO A 64 -6.83 -14.57 14.77
C PRO A 64 -6.69 -15.63 13.65
N GLU A 65 -7.36 -15.49 12.50
CA GLU A 65 -7.60 -16.60 11.57
C GLU A 65 -7.24 -16.25 10.10
N PHE A 66 -6.06 -15.67 9.85
CA PHE A 66 -5.47 -15.79 8.51
C PHE A 66 -4.94 -17.22 8.30
N TYR A 67 -5.82 -18.15 7.94
CA TYR A 67 -5.45 -19.47 7.45
C TYR A 67 -5.41 -19.44 5.92
N PRO A 68 -4.22 -19.51 5.28
CA PRO A 68 -4.16 -19.75 3.85
C PRO A 68 -4.73 -21.15 3.59
N ILE A 69 -5.84 -21.22 2.86
CA ILE A 69 -6.41 -22.50 2.44
C ILE A 69 -5.39 -23.18 1.52
N PRO A 70 -4.86 -24.37 1.86
CA PRO A 70 -3.99 -25.10 0.94
C PRO A 70 -4.82 -25.58 -0.24
N ASN A 71 -4.21 -25.48 -1.43
CA ASN A 71 -4.78 -25.92 -2.70
C ASN A 71 -4.59 -27.43 -2.90
#